data_AF-A0A3N5UTQ9-F1
#
_entry.id   AF-A0A3N5UTQ9-F1
#
_cell.length_a   1.000
_cell.length_b   1.000
_cell.length_c   1.000
_cell.angle_alpha   90.00
_cell.angle_beta   90.00
_cell.angle_gamma   90.00
#
_symmetry.space_group_name_H-M   'P 1'
#
loop_
_entity.id
_entity.type
_entity.pdbx_description
1 polymer ?
#
loop_
_entity_poly.entity_id
_entity_poly.type
_entity_poly.pdbx_seq_one_letter_code
_entity_poly.pdbx_strand_id
1 'polypeptide(L)'
;AISHKAVARMAGIGWQGKNLLLITAKYGSRVRLVTILTSALLKADSSVKNRCGECTMCRDACPVGAIKGVGTKTYYRDREEAIYLSRCAGKLAGEFAAIPDVGVPVCGICIKVCPFGRRFL
;
A
#
# COMPACT_ATOMS: atom_id res chain seq x y z
N ALA A 1 -16.61 -8.65 -4.35
CA ALA A 1 -15.27 -9.05 -3.86
C ALA A 1 -14.90 -8.21 -2.64
N ILE A 2 -14.19 -8.77 -1.65
CA ILE A 2 -13.79 -8.05 -0.41
C ILE A 2 -12.41 -7.43 -0.56
N SER A 3 -12.19 -6.24 0.02
CA SER A 3 -10.88 -5.60 0.05
C SER A 3 -10.05 -6.08 1.24
N HIS A 4 -9.04 -6.91 0.99
CA HIS A 4 -8.10 -7.37 2.03
C HIS A 4 -7.40 -6.21 2.76
N LYS A 5 -7.10 -5.12 2.05
CA LYS A 5 -6.49 -3.92 2.65
C LYS A 5 -7.43 -3.24 3.64
N ALA A 6 -8.72 -3.15 3.31
CA ALA A 6 -9.72 -2.54 4.19
C ALA A 6 -9.93 -3.40 5.45
N VAL A 7 -10.04 -4.73 5.28
CA VAL A 7 -10.17 -5.67 6.40
C VAL A 7 -8.95 -5.60 7.32
N ALA A 8 -7.74 -5.66 6.76
CA ALA A 8 -6.52 -5.62 7.56
C ALA A 8 -6.35 -4.29 8.34
N ARG A 9 -6.80 -3.16 7.78
CA ARG A 9 -6.85 -1.87 8.50
C ARG A 9 -7.80 -1.93 9.69
N MET A 10 -9.02 -2.44 9.47
CA MET A 10 -10.04 -2.56 10.52
C MET A 10 -9.62 -3.52 11.63
N ALA A 11 -8.96 -4.62 11.27
CA ALA A 11 -8.39 -5.61 12.20
C ALA A 11 -7.09 -5.16 12.88
N GLY A 12 -6.68 -3.89 12.76
CA GLY A 12 -5.51 -3.37 13.47
C GLY A 12 -4.14 -3.86 12.96
N ILE A 13 -4.08 -4.57 11.84
CA ILE A 13 -2.82 -5.11 11.28
C ILE A 13 -1.86 -3.99 10.84
N GLY A 14 -2.41 -2.86 10.40
CA GLY A 14 -1.64 -1.74 9.89
C GLY A 14 -2.51 -0.53 9.53
N TRP A 15 -1.89 0.48 8.97
CA TRP A 15 -2.56 1.69 8.48
C TRP A 15 -2.42 1.82 6.96
N GLN A 16 -3.29 2.61 6.34
CA GLN A 16 -3.20 2.87 4.89
C GLN A 16 -2.14 3.94 4.63
N GLY A 17 -1.09 3.59 3.89
CA GLY A 17 -0.01 4.49 3.53
C GLY A 17 -0.40 5.48 2.43
N LYS A 18 0.40 6.55 2.28
CA LYS A 18 0.29 7.50 1.15
C LYS A 18 0.45 6.85 -0.23
N ASN A 19 1.12 5.69 -0.29
CA ASN A 19 1.23 4.86 -1.49
C ASN A 19 0.03 3.92 -1.72
N LEU A 20 -1.08 4.10 -1.00
CA LEU A 20 -2.31 3.30 -1.02
C LEU A 20 -2.18 1.84 -0.50
N LEU A 21 -0.98 1.42 -0.10
CA LEU A 21 -0.74 0.09 0.46
C LEU A 21 -1.00 0.07 1.97
N LEU A 22 -1.26 -1.13 2.52
CA LEU A 22 -1.26 -1.31 3.97
C LEU A 22 0.19 -1.30 4.47
N ILE A 23 0.47 -0.54 5.52
CA ILE A 23 1.78 -0.49 6.18
C ILE A 23 1.63 -1.09 7.58
N THR A 24 2.40 -2.12 7.87
CA THR A 24 2.51 -2.74 9.19
C THR A 24 3.68 -2.14 9.96
N ALA A 25 3.60 -2.11 11.28
CA ALA A 25 4.68 -1.56 12.11
C ALA A 25 5.99 -2.34 11.99
N LYS A 26 5.91 -3.66 11.78
CA LYS A 26 7.08 -4.54 11.66
C LYS A 26 7.60 -4.59 10.23
N TYR A 27 6.78 -4.89 9.23
CA TYR A 27 7.26 -5.21 7.88
C TYR A 27 7.04 -4.09 6.85
N GLY A 28 6.51 -2.94 7.29
CA GLY A 28 6.09 -1.88 6.39
C GLY A 28 5.01 -2.39 5.43
N SER A 29 5.12 -2.00 4.15
CA SER A 29 4.21 -2.45 3.07
C SER A 29 4.64 -3.75 2.40
N ARG A 30 5.67 -4.45 2.91
CA ARG A 30 6.22 -5.69 2.35
C ARG A 30 5.46 -6.92 2.86
N VAL A 31 4.14 -6.90 2.74
CA VAL A 31 3.25 -7.98 3.21
C VAL A 31 2.26 -8.37 2.14
N ARG A 32 1.89 -9.66 2.11
CA ARG A 32 0.71 -10.15 1.38
C ARG A 32 -0.42 -10.33 2.37
N LEU A 33 -1.64 -10.02 1.93
CA LEU A 33 -2.83 -10.07 2.78
C LEU A 33 -3.74 -11.18 2.28
N VAL A 34 -4.28 -11.94 3.23
CA VAL A 34 -5.35 -12.92 3.02
C VAL A 34 -6.43 -12.64 4.05
N THR A 35 -7.68 -12.96 3.74
CA THR A 35 -8.81 -12.81 4.66
C THR A 35 -9.58 -14.12 4.72
N ILE A 36 -9.90 -14.53 5.95
CA ILE A 36 -10.79 -15.66 6.23
C ILE A 36 -12.07 -15.08 6.83
N LEU A 37 -13.21 -15.34 6.20
CA LEU A 37 -14.52 -15.03 6.76
C LEU A 37 -14.97 -16.22 7.59
N THR A 38 -15.44 -15.96 8.81
CA THR A 38 -15.87 -17.01 9.74
C THR A 38 -17.02 -16.52 10.60
N SER A 39 -17.85 -17.46 11.05
CA SER A 39 -18.89 -17.24 12.06
C SER A 39 -18.37 -17.44 13.50
N ALA A 40 -17.10 -17.81 13.66
CA ALA A 40 -16.50 -17.97 14.98
C ALA A 40 -16.57 -16.66 15.78
N LEU A 41 -16.89 -16.77 17.07
CA LEU A 41 -16.96 -15.64 17.98
C LEU A 41 -15.53 -15.23 18.39
N LEU A 42 -14.98 -14.23 17.71
CA LEU A 42 -13.65 -13.68 17.96
C LEU A 42 -13.76 -12.27 18.57
N LYS A 43 -12.89 -11.97 19.52
CA LYS A 43 -12.75 -10.60 20.03
C LYS A 43 -12.13 -9.72 18.93
N ALA A 44 -12.79 -8.61 18.61
CA ALA A 44 -12.29 -7.66 17.61
C ALA A 44 -11.13 -6.82 18.16
N ASP A 45 -10.11 -6.62 17.33
CA ASP A 45 -9.04 -5.66 17.57
C ASP A 45 -9.47 -4.24 17.17
N SER A 46 -8.68 -3.25 17.60
CA SER A 46 -8.88 -1.85 17.22
C SER A 46 -7.95 -1.41 16.10
N SER A 47 -8.43 -0.50 15.25
CA SER A 47 -7.61 0.08 14.19
C SER A 47 -6.41 0.85 14.74
N VAL A 48 -5.28 0.79 14.05
CA VAL A 48 -4.07 1.55 14.41
C VAL A 48 -4.06 2.92 13.74
N LYS A 49 -3.49 3.93 14.43
CA LYS A 49 -3.32 5.28 13.89
C LYS A 49 -2.38 5.27 12.68
N ASN A 50 -2.68 6.12 11.69
CA ASN A 50 -1.78 6.34 10.57
C ASN A 50 -0.46 6.98 11.03
N ARG A 51 0.68 6.42 10.60
CA ARG A 51 2.02 6.88 10.97
C ARG A 51 2.84 7.45 9.81
N CYS A 52 2.22 7.70 8.65
CA CYS A 52 2.93 8.34 7.55
C CYS A 52 3.35 9.78 7.89
N GLY A 53 2.56 10.52 8.67
CA GLY A 53 2.82 11.92 9.01
C GLY A 53 3.16 12.75 7.76
N GLU A 54 4.21 13.56 7.86
CA GLU A 54 4.70 14.42 6.77
C GLU A 54 5.61 13.70 5.77
N CYS A 55 5.84 12.38 5.90
CA CYS A 55 6.70 11.64 4.99
C CYS A 55 6.21 11.71 3.52
N THR A 56 7.12 12.01 2.59
CA THR A 56 6.83 12.12 1.15
C THR A 56 7.63 11.12 0.30
N MET A 57 8.48 10.28 0.91
CA MET A 57 9.46 9.44 0.21
C MET A 57 8.87 8.59 -0.92
N CYS A 58 7.68 8.00 -0.72
CA CYS A 58 7.03 7.19 -1.74
C CYS A 58 6.48 8.00 -2.90
N ARG A 59 6.02 9.24 -2.66
CA ARG A 59 5.62 10.20 -3.70
C ARG A 59 6.83 10.59 -4.52
N ASP A 60 7.87 11.05 -3.84
CA ASP A 60 9.04 11.67 -4.48
C ASP A 60 9.84 10.63 -5.29
N ALA A 61 9.85 9.36 -4.87
CA ALA A 61 10.52 8.28 -5.60
C ALA A 61 9.67 7.65 -6.72
N CYS A 62 8.39 8.03 -6.89
CA CYS A 62 7.52 7.39 -7.88
C CYS A 62 7.94 7.81 -9.30
N PRO A 63 8.36 6.88 -10.18
CA PRO A 63 8.96 7.22 -11.49
C PRO A 63 7.99 7.90 -12.46
N VAL A 64 6.69 7.78 -12.22
CA VAL A 64 5.62 8.37 -13.05
C VAL A 64 4.74 9.34 -12.27
N GLY A 65 5.17 9.75 -11.08
CA GLY A 65 4.42 10.68 -10.22
C GLY A 65 2.98 10.23 -9.96
N ALA A 66 2.75 8.92 -9.79
CA ALA A 66 1.41 8.37 -9.60
C ALA A 66 0.86 8.61 -8.19
N ILE A 67 1.72 8.76 -7.18
CA ILE A 67 1.27 8.96 -5.80
C ILE A 67 1.00 10.45 -5.56
N LYS A 68 -0.22 10.82 -5.17
CA LYS A 68 -0.58 12.23 -4.92
C LYS A 68 0.05 12.78 -3.64
N GLY A 69 0.34 11.89 -2.69
CA GLY A 69 0.97 12.24 -1.41
C GLY A 69 0.03 12.86 -0.37
N VAL A 70 -1.27 12.90 -0.67
CA VAL A 70 -2.32 13.32 0.28
C VAL A 70 -2.31 12.35 1.46
N GLY A 71 -2.04 12.80 2.69
CA GLY A 71 -2.14 11.96 3.88
C GLY A 71 -3.58 11.83 4.36
N THR A 72 -3.93 10.71 5.02
CA THR A 72 -5.22 10.56 5.72
C THR A 72 -4.97 10.16 7.16
N LYS A 73 -5.83 10.64 8.08
CA LYS A 73 -5.78 10.19 9.48
C LYS A 73 -6.26 8.74 9.61
N THR A 74 -7.17 8.30 8.72
CA THR A 74 -7.88 7.02 8.82
C THR A 74 -7.76 6.17 7.55
N TYR A 75 -8.35 6.60 6.43
CA TYR A 75 -8.32 5.95 5.11
C TYR A 75 -8.81 6.90 4.01
N TYR A 76 -8.59 6.55 2.74
CA TYR A 76 -9.14 7.27 1.57
C TYR A 76 -10.54 6.77 1.23
N ARG A 77 -11.44 7.66 0.81
CA ARG A 77 -12.79 7.28 0.37
C ARG A 77 -12.73 6.45 -0.91
N ASP A 78 -11.85 6.84 -1.81
CA ASP A 78 -11.62 6.23 -3.12
C ASP A 78 -10.11 6.15 -3.41
N ARG A 79 -9.73 5.33 -4.41
CA ARG A 79 -8.31 5.15 -4.75
C ARG A 79 -7.76 6.39 -5.46
N GLU A 80 -8.62 7.14 -6.13
CA GLU A 80 -8.31 8.33 -6.89
C GLU A 80 -7.83 9.47 -5.97
N GLU A 81 -8.31 9.57 -4.73
CA GLU A 81 -7.77 10.48 -3.70
C GLU A 81 -6.28 10.23 -3.41
N ALA A 82 -5.82 8.98 -3.51
CA ALA A 82 -4.46 8.59 -3.16
C ALA A 82 -3.51 8.63 -4.36
N ILE A 83 -3.94 8.11 -5.51
CA ILE A 83 -3.05 7.86 -6.66
C ILE A 83 -3.71 8.14 -8.01
N TYR A 84 -2.90 8.54 -8.99
CA TYR A 84 -3.21 8.47 -10.42
C TYR A 84 -2.97 7.03 -10.91
N LEU A 85 -3.98 6.16 -10.76
CA LEU A 85 -3.84 4.74 -11.09
C LEU A 85 -3.44 4.52 -12.55
N SER A 86 -3.97 5.31 -13.48
CA SER A 86 -3.66 5.21 -14.92
C SER A 86 -2.16 5.35 -15.20
N ARG A 87 -1.48 6.27 -14.52
CA ARG A 87 -0.02 6.46 -14.65
C ARG A 87 0.74 5.24 -14.15
N CYS A 88 0.35 4.71 -12.99
CA CYS A 88 0.95 3.52 -12.40
C CYS A 88 0.76 2.31 -13.33
N ALA A 89 -0.48 2.03 -13.73
CA ALA A 89 -0.82 0.90 -14.60
C ALA A 89 -0.18 1.02 -15.99
N GLY A 90 -0.11 2.23 -16.57
CA GLY A 90 0.53 2.47 -17.87
C GLY A 90 2.02 2.13 -17.87
N LYS A 91 2.76 2.51 -16.81
CA LYS A 91 4.19 2.13 -16.67
C LYS A 91 4.38 0.62 -16.61
N LEU A 92 3.48 -0.06 -15.89
CA LEU A 92 3.50 -1.50 -15.70
C LEU A 92 3.18 -2.27 -16.99
N ALA A 93 2.12 -1.87 -17.70
CA ALA A 93 1.66 -2.54 -18.91
C ALA A 93 2.51 -2.21 -20.15
N GLY A 94 3.19 -1.07 -20.17
CA GLY A 94 4.10 -0.69 -21.25
C GLY A 94 5.53 -1.15 -20.95
N GLU A 95 6.32 -0.25 -20.36
CA GLU A 95 7.76 -0.40 -20.22
C GLU A 95 8.18 -1.64 -19.41
N PHE A 96 7.49 -1.95 -18.31
CA PHE A 96 7.89 -3.07 -17.45
C PHE A 96 7.44 -4.43 -17.98
N ALA A 97 6.31 -4.48 -18.70
CA ALA A 97 5.89 -5.70 -19.40
C ALA A 97 6.81 -6.06 -20.56
N ALA A 98 7.53 -5.08 -21.13
CA ALA A 98 8.49 -5.28 -22.21
C ALA A 98 9.88 -5.76 -21.73
N ILE A 99 10.14 -5.80 -20.42
CA ILE A 99 11.43 -6.27 -19.89
C ILE A 99 11.49 -7.81 -20.03
N PRO A 100 12.48 -8.35 -20.77
CA PRO A 100 12.68 -9.80 -20.88
C PRO A 100 12.80 -10.45 -19.51
N ASP A 101 12.25 -11.65 -19.37
CA ASP A 101 12.37 -12.52 -18.18
C ASP A 101 11.72 -12.02 -16.86
N VAL A 102 11.14 -10.81 -16.83
CA VAL A 102 10.49 -10.28 -15.62
C VAL A 102 9.08 -10.86 -15.41
N GLY A 103 8.41 -11.36 -16.46
CA GLY A 103 7.22 -12.22 -16.43
C GLY A 103 5.95 -11.66 -15.76
N VAL A 104 6.05 -10.58 -14.99
CA VAL A 104 4.96 -9.98 -14.21
C VAL A 104 5.15 -8.46 -14.22
N PRO A 105 4.11 -7.67 -14.53
CA PRO A 105 4.22 -6.21 -14.56
C PRO A 105 4.28 -5.66 -13.11
N VAL A 106 5.49 -5.55 -12.55
CA VAL A 106 5.73 -5.11 -11.16
C VAL A 106 6.74 -3.97 -11.05
N CYS A 107 6.50 -3.01 -10.14
CA CYS A 107 7.37 -1.86 -9.89
C CYS A 107 8.00 -1.86 -8.49
N GLY A 108 7.16 -1.80 -7.45
CA GLY A 108 7.62 -1.91 -6.06
C GLY A 108 8.49 -0.76 -5.51
N ILE A 109 8.82 0.28 -6.28
CA ILE A 109 9.68 1.38 -5.79
C ILE A 109 9.08 2.06 -4.55
N CYS A 110 7.77 2.32 -4.54
CA CYS A 110 7.09 2.92 -3.39
C CYS A 110 7.08 2.03 -2.14
N ILE A 111 7.26 0.71 -2.30
CA ILE A 111 7.44 -0.27 -1.22
C ILE A 111 8.89 -0.23 -0.72
N LYS A 112 9.85 -0.22 -1.66
CA LYS A 112 11.29 -0.19 -1.37
C LYS A 112 11.67 1.00 -0.50
N VAL A 113 11.23 2.20 -0.88
CA VAL A 113 11.66 3.45 -0.22
C VAL A 113 10.95 3.73 1.10
N CYS A 114 9.82 3.08 1.37
CA CYS A 114 9.01 3.31 2.56
C CYS A 114 9.86 3.08 3.84
N PRO A 115 9.93 4.06 4.78
CA PRO A 115 10.82 3.97 5.93
C PRO A 115 10.45 2.83 6.88
N PHE A 116 9.16 2.48 6.96
CA PHE A 116 8.67 1.37 7.79
C PHE A 116 9.10 -0.02 7.30
N GLY A 117 9.65 -0.13 6.08
CA GLY A 117 10.20 -1.38 5.55
C GLY A 117 11.73 -1.50 5.67
N ARG A 118 12.44 -0.45 6.13
CA ARG A 118 13.92 -0.38 6.07
C ARG A 118 14.66 -1.16 7.16
N ARG A 119 13.98 -1.61 8.22
CA ARG A 119 14.63 -2.33 9.34
C ARG A 119 15.09 -3.76 8.98
N PHE A 120 14.78 -4.26 7.78
CA PHE A 120 15.04 -5.64 7.34
C PHE A 120 15.89 -5.72 6.06
N LEU A 121 16.66 -4.66 5.77
CA LEU A 121 17.75 -4.64 4.79
C LEU A 121 19.01 -4.19 5.51
#